data_AF-A0A2L2WYX0-F1
#
_entry.id   AF-A0A2L2WYX0-F1
#
_cell.length_a   1.000
_cell.length_b   1.000
_cell.length_c   1.000
_cell.angle_alpha   90.00
_cell.angle_beta   90.00
_cell.angle_gamma   90.00
#
_symmetry.space_group_name_H-M   'P 1'
#
loop_
_entity.id
_entity.type
_entity.pdbx_description
1 polymer ?
#
loop_
_entity_poly.entity_id
_entity_poly.type
_entity_poly.pdbx_seq_one_letter_code
_entity_poly.pdbx_strand_id
1 'polypeptide(L)'
;MKTLDQIYRYTSDCQFSDGDWQKILDYCRKLYGGGKIHKTINPKAQSTYANFLSWLENGFGSGDMVQYGNTMGIVGYSLPDKIILAAYCDYEGNLIINEMEVLEPERLMTLDWDKRQHWKRLMFEADMDFSVRAGRMVTMYTPKKYFYVTLENEDGGESGVGMYLETANCQYHFLAFLSGEELKMDYWIDCNYTPLRQATEADIKRLHTATSNAGWSYNERFHKFVKTTKRGKNNVYWYLNDRFELVMDRDDGTRKHTDRLNAGNYILDYTEGLLFMKEVRQMRGKA
;
A
#
# COMPACT_ATOMS: atom_id res chain seq x y z
N MET A 1 -10.10 -15.16 -12.48
CA MET A 1 -8.72 -15.67 -12.61
C MET A 1 -8.06 -15.54 -11.25
N LYS A 2 -7.35 -16.56 -10.75
CA LYS A 2 -6.69 -16.49 -9.44
C LYS A 2 -5.45 -15.60 -9.47
N THR A 3 -5.21 -14.89 -8.38
CA THR A 3 -4.00 -14.07 -8.22
C THR A 3 -2.80 -14.96 -7.89
N LEU A 4 -1.59 -14.44 -8.10
CA LEU A 4 -0.38 -15.17 -7.76
C LEU A 4 -0.29 -15.47 -6.25
N ASP A 5 -0.76 -14.56 -5.38
CA ASP A 5 -0.82 -14.82 -3.93
C ASP A 5 -1.84 -15.89 -3.55
N GLN A 6 -2.96 -15.99 -4.25
CA GLN A 6 -3.89 -17.11 -4.07
C GLN A 6 -3.26 -18.45 -4.46
N ILE A 7 -2.46 -18.48 -5.54
CA ILE A 7 -1.72 -19.67 -5.96
C ILE A 7 -0.65 -20.03 -4.93
N TYR A 8 0.12 -19.05 -4.44
CA TYR A 8 1.09 -19.27 -3.36
C TYR A 8 0.40 -19.87 -2.14
N ARG A 9 -0.77 -19.35 -1.76
CA ARG A 9 -1.52 -19.87 -0.62
C ARG A 9 -1.95 -21.32 -0.84
N TYR A 10 -2.62 -21.62 -1.94
CA TYR A 10 -3.08 -22.99 -2.25
C TYR A 10 -1.93 -24.00 -2.27
N THR A 11 -0.82 -23.64 -2.92
CA THR A 11 0.37 -24.51 -3.01
C THR A 11 1.14 -24.64 -1.69
N SER A 12 0.98 -23.68 -0.77
CA SER A 12 1.52 -23.79 0.60
C SER A 12 0.68 -24.70 1.51
N ASP A 13 -0.60 -24.90 1.20
CA ASP A 13 -1.50 -25.74 1.98
C ASP A 13 -1.56 -27.19 1.47
N CYS A 14 -1.16 -27.43 0.22
CA CYS A 14 -1.27 -28.73 -0.41
C CYS A 14 0.10 -29.37 -0.70
N GLN A 15 0.23 -30.66 -0.42
CA GLN A 15 1.33 -31.48 -0.92
C GLN A 15 0.99 -32.02 -2.30
N PHE A 16 1.98 -32.02 -3.19
CA PHE A 16 1.88 -32.55 -4.55
C PHE A 16 2.99 -33.58 -4.77
N SER A 17 2.74 -34.53 -5.66
CA SER A 17 3.79 -35.40 -6.20
C SER A 17 4.85 -34.56 -6.95
N ASP A 18 6.06 -35.09 -7.11
CA ASP A 18 7.12 -34.40 -7.84
C ASP A 18 6.72 -34.08 -9.30
N GLY A 19 6.02 -35.02 -9.94
CA GLY A 19 5.52 -34.85 -11.30
C GLY A 19 4.44 -33.78 -11.41
N ASP A 20 3.50 -33.73 -10.47
CA ASP A 20 2.47 -32.69 -10.46
C ASP A 20 3.03 -31.32 -10.08
N TRP A 21 3.98 -31.28 -9.16
CA TRP A 21 4.66 -30.05 -8.79
C TRP A 21 5.37 -29.40 -9.98
N GLN A 22 6.05 -30.20 -10.81
CA GLN A 22 6.73 -29.69 -12.00
C GLN A 22 5.72 -29.04 -12.97
N LYS A 23 4.55 -29.65 -13.16
CA LYS A 23 3.48 -29.07 -14.00
C LYS A 23 2.96 -27.74 -13.43
N ILE A 24 2.81 -27.62 -12.11
CA ILE A 24 2.41 -26.37 -11.44
C ILE A 24 3.46 -25.28 -11.66
N LEU A 25 4.74 -25.60 -11.51
CA LEU A 25 5.82 -24.65 -11.75
C LEU A 25 5.82 -24.16 -13.20
N ASP A 26 5.65 -25.06 -14.16
CA ASP A 26 5.63 -24.71 -15.59
C ASP A 26 4.40 -23.86 -15.94
N TYR A 27 3.23 -24.16 -15.34
CA TYR A 27 2.04 -23.31 -15.43
C TYR A 27 2.32 -21.89 -14.93
N CYS A 28 2.89 -21.75 -13.72
CA CYS A 28 3.15 -20.45 -13.11
C CYS A 28 4.22 -19.65 -13.85
N ARG A 29 5.26 -20.30 -14.38
CA ARG A 29 6.27 -19.67 -15.25
C ARG A 29 5.64 -19.11 -16.52
N LYS A 30 4.74 -19.87 -17.14
CA LYS A 30 4.09 -19.47 -18.40
C LYS A 30 3.18 -18.25 -18.22
N LEU A 31 2.42 -18.18 -17.13
CA LEU A 31 1.42 -17.13 -16.93
C LEU A 31 1.92 -15.90 -16.18
N TYR A 32 2.82 -16.07 -15.23
CA TYR A 32 3.27 -14.98 -14.35
C TYR A 32 4.75 -14.61 -14.56
N GLY A 33 5.41 -15.18 -15.59
CA GLY A 33 6.82 -14.92 -15.90
C GLY A 33 7.81 -15.55 -14.89
N GLY A 34 7.31 -16.35 -13.96
CA GLY A 34 8.09 -16.94 -12.86
C GLY A 34 7.55 -16.56 -11.47
N GLY A 35 8.13 -17.16 -10.43
CA GLY A 35 7.75 -16.92 -9.05
C GLY A 35 8.52 -17.84 -8.10
N LYS A 36 8.77 -17.40 -6.86
CA LYS A 36 9.40 -18.23 -5.82
C LYS A 36 8.34 -19.09 -5.15
N ILE A 37 7.70 -19.97 -5.93
CA ILE A 37 6.74 -20.93 -5.39
C ILE A 37 7.54 -22.10 -4.85
N HIS A 38 7.38 -22.38 -3.56
CA HIS A 38 8.11 -23.44 -2.86
C HIS A 38 7.15 -24.57 -2.53
N LYS A 39 7.67 -25.81 -2.53
CA LYS A 39 6.92 -26.94 -1.99
C LYS A 39 6.62 -26.67 -0.51
N THR A 40 5.40 -26.98 -0.10
CA THR A 40 5.06 -26.91 1.31
C THR A 40 5.88 -27.91 2.12
N ILE A 41 6.28 -27.48 3.33
CA ILE A 41 6.95 -28.34 4.31
C ILE A 41 5.90 -28.98 5.24
N ASN A 42 4.81 -28.27 5.51
CA ASN A 42 3.75 -28.67 6.43
C ASN A 42 2.38 -28.61 5.72
N PRO A 43 2.07 -29.60 4.87
CA PRO A 43 0.81 -29.62 4.14
C PRO A 43 -0.39 -29.85 5.05
N LYS A 44 -1.52 -29.24 4.70
CA LYS A 44 -2.84 -29.53 5.28
C LYS A 44 -3.59 -30.62 4.53
N ALA A 45 -3.34 -30.78 3.23
CA ALA A 45 -3.97 -31.81 2.39
C ALA A 45 -3.04 -32.32 1.28
N GLN A 46 -3.41 -33.45 0.68
CA GLN A 46 -2.83 -33.94 -0.58
C GLN A 46 -3.61 -33.37 -1.76
N SER A 47 -2.93 -32.94 -2.81
CA SER A 47 -3.55 -32.45 -4.04
C SER A 47 -2.81 -32.95 -5.27
N THR A 48 -3.53 -32.99 -6.39
CA THR A 48 -3.01 -33.38 -7.70
C THR A 48 -3.01 -32.17 -8.63
N TYR A 49 -2.32 -32.28 -9.76
CA TYR A 49 -2.38 -31.24 -10.78
C TYR A 49 -3.81 -31.03 -11.32
N ALA A 50 -4.61 -32.10 -11.40
CA ALA A 50 -6.02 -32.00 -11.83
C ALA A 50 -6.87 -31.22 -10.82
N ASN A 51 -6.68 -31.46 -9.52
CA ASN A 51 -7.36 -30.70 -8.45
C ASN A 51 -6.97 -29.22 -8.50
N PHE A 52 -5.69 -28.93 -8.73
CA PHE A 52 -5.20 -27.56 -8.88
C PHE A 52 -5.85 -26.83 -10.07
N LEU A 53 -5.95 -27.48 -11.24
CA LEU A 53 -6.61 -26.90 -12.41
C LEU A 53 -8.11 -26.67 -12.16
N SER A 54 -8.80 -27.65 -11.57
CA SER A 54 -10.22 -27.52 -11.22
C SER A 54 -10.46 -26.35 -10.26
N TRP A 55 -9.60 -26.20 -9.25
CA TRP A 55 -9.63 -25.08 -8.31
C TRP A 55 -9.34 -23.73 -8.98
N LEU A 56 -8.38 -23.66 -9.90
CA LEU A 56 -8.05 -22.44 -10.63
C LEU A 56 -9.25 -21.91 -11.43
N GLU A 57 -10.01 -22.82 -12.04
CA GLU A 57 -11.13 -22.50 -12.90
C GLU A 57 -12.41 -22.20 -12.11
N ASN A 58 -12.72 -23.02 -11.10
CA ASN A 58 -14.04 -23.03 -10.45
C ASN A 58 -13.99 -22.88 -8.93
N GLY A 59 -12.81 -22.97 -8.31
CA GLY A 59 -12.67 -22.91 -6.86
C GLY A 59 -12.64 -21.48 -6.32
N PHE A 60 -12.78 -21.35 -5.00
CA PHE A 60 -12.54 -20.09 -4.29
C PHE A 60 -11.09 -20.00 -3.83
N GLY A 61 -10.48 -18.84 -4.01
CA GLY A 61 -9.14 -18.53 -3.56
C GLY A 61 -9.18 -17.86 -2.19
N SER A 62 -8.06 -17.91 -1.48
CA SER A 62 -7.89 -17.13 -0.25
C SER A 62 -8.18 -15.65 -0.51
N GLY A 63 -8.95 -15.02 0.38
CA GLY A 63 -9.37 -13.63 0.28
C GLY A 63 -10.63 -13.41 -0.56
N ASP A 64 -11.15 -14.45 -1.23
CA ASP A 64 -12.44 -14.33 -1.92
C ASP A 64 -13.54 -14.11 -0.87
N MET A 65 -14.33 -13.06 -1.05
CA MET A 65 -15.48 -12.74 -0.18
C MET A 65 -16.72 -13.46 -0.70
N VAL A 66 -17.34 -14.26 0.17
CA VAL A 66 -18.37 -15.23 -0.21
C VAL A 66 -19.61 -15.13 0.67
N GLN A 67 -20.72 -15.62 0.14
CA GLN A 67 -21.97 -15.86 0.84
C GLN A 67 -22.20 -17.37 0.95
N TYR A 68 -22.61 -17.82 2.13
CA TYR A 68 -23.08 -19.17 2.41
C TYR A 68 -24.42 -19.09 3.13
N GLY A 69 -25.53 -19.28 2.38
CA GLY A 69 -26.87 -19.03 2.92
C GLY A 69 -27.05 -17.56 3.33
N ASN A 70 -27.30 -17.30 4.62
CA ASN A 70 -27.42 -15.94 5.16
C ASN A 70 -26.10 -15.40 5.74
N THR A 71 -25.04 -16.21 5.75
CA THR A 71 -23.74 -15.83 6.29
C THR A 71 -22.86 -15.28 5.18
N MET A 72 -22.21 -14.13 5.44
CA MET A 72 -21.12 -13.62 4.62
C MET A 72 -19.79 -14.01 5.25
N GLY A 73 -18.74 -14.18 4.46
CA GLY A 73 -17.44 -14.54 4.97
C GLY A 73 -16.31 -14.26 4.00
N ILE A 74 -15.09 -14.50 4.46
CA ILE A 74 -13.88 -14.44 3.63
C ILE A 74 -13.18 -15.78 3.68
N VAL A 75 -12.82 -16.30 2.50
CA VAL A 75 -12.14 -17.59 2.39
C VAL A 75 -10.73 -17.46 2.95
N GLY A 76 -10.41 -18.26 3.97
CA GLY A 76 -9.07 -18.38 4.53
C GLY A 76 -8.17 -19.20 3.60
N TYR A 77 -8.58 -20.44 3.36
CA TYR A 77 -7.91 -21.34 2.43
C TYR A 77 -8.90 -22.37 1.86
N SER A 78 -8.54 -22.89 0.69
CA SER A 78 -9.29 -23.91 -0.01
C SER A 78 -8.38 -25.11 -0.24
N LEU A 79 -8.89 -26.28 0.12
CA LEU A 79 -8.26 -27.58 -0.10
C LEU A 79 -9.08 -28.35 -1.14
N PRO A 80 -8.57 -29.47 -1.68
CA PRO A 80 -9.33 -30.25 -2.66
C PRO A 80 -10.69 -30.77 -2.17
N ASP A 81 -10.80 -31.02 -0.86
CA ASP A 81 -11.96 -31.64 -0.22
C ASP A 81 -12.80 -30.68 0.62
N LYS A 82 -12.28 -29.48 0.94
CA LYS A 82 -12.99 -28.52 1.79
C LYS A 82 -12.55 -27.08 1.62
N ILE A 83 -13.42 -26.17 2.08
CA ILE A 83 -13.16 -24.73 2.13
C ILE A 83 -13.33 -24.23 3.56
N ILE A 84 -12.37 -23.44 4.03
CA ILE A 84 -12.39 -22.84 5.37
C ILE A 84 -12.51 -21.33 5.23
N LEU A 85 -13.51 -20.74 5.89
CA LEU A 85 -13.61 -19.30 6.06
C LEU A 85 -12.71 -18.87 7.22
N ALA A 86 -11.99 -17.76 7.07
CA ALA A 86 -11.14 -17.21 8.14
C ALA A 86 -11.88 -16.22 9.05
N ALA A 87 -12.98 -15.67 8.54
CA ALA A 87 -13.93 -14.86 9.27
C ALA A 87 -15.30 -14.95 8.58
N TYR A 88 -16.37 -14.76 9.35
CA TYR A 88 -17.74 -14.80 8.85
C TYR A 88 -18.67 -13.96 9.73
N CYS A 89 -19.84 -13.60 9.20
CA CYS A 89 -20.93 -13.02 9.98
C CYS A 89 -21.84 -14.14 10.51
N ASP A 90 -22.15 -14.14 11.79
CA ASP A 90 -23.16 -15.04 12.33
C ASP A 90 -24.58 -14.67 11.84
N TYR A 91 -25.61 -15.40 12.31
CA TYR A 91 -27.00 -15.15 11.92
C TYR A 91 -27.56 -13.81 12.40
N GLU A 92 -26.92 -13.18 13.39
CA GLU A 92 -27.29 -11.87 13.92
C GLU A 92 -26.53 -10.74 13.21
N GLY A 93 -25.58 -11.07 12.33
CA GLY A 93 -24.77 -10.12 11.60
C GLY A 93 -23.49 -9.71 12.32
N ASN A 94 -23.12 -10.37 13.42
CA ASN A 94 -21.89 -10.08 14.15
C ASN A 94 -20.69 -10.66 13.40
N LEU A 95 -19.62 -9.88 13.27
CA LEU A 95 -18.35 -10.35 12.70
C LEU A 95 -17.64 -11.31 13.66
N ILE A 96 -17.45 -12.56 13.23
CA ILE A 96 -16.72 -13.61 13.94
C ILE A 96 -15.38 -13.85 13.26
N ILE A 97 -14.30 -13.70 14.01
CA ILE A 97 -12.92 -13.95 13.57
C ILE A 97 -12.51 -15.32 14.06
N ASN A 98 -12.93 -16.35 13.33
CA ASN A 98 -12.57 -17.73 13.61
C ASN A 98 -12.66 -18.57 12.33
N GLU A 99 -11.95 -19.70 12.32
CA GLU A 99 -12.06 -20.65 11.23
C GLU A 99 -13.43 -21.35 11.26
N MET A 100 -14.09 -21.43 10.11
CA MET A 100 -15.32 -22.19 9.92
C MET A 100 -15.23 -23.03 8.66
N GLU A 101 -15.44 -24.33 8.81
CA GLU A 101 -15.54 -25.25 7.68
C GLU A 101 -16.90 -25.12 6.99
N VAL A 102 -16.88 -25.01 5.67
CA VAL A 102 -18.09 -24.95 4.85
C VAL A 102 -18.53 -26.38 4.53
N LEU A 103 -19.71 -26.77 5.00
CA LEU A 103 -20.22 -28.14 4.86
C LEU A 103 -20.66 -28.50 3.44
N GLU A 104 -21.18 -27.52 2.68
CA GLU A 104 -21.66 -27.69 1.30
C GLU A 104 -21.02 -26.62 0.40
N PRO A 105 -19.74 -26.76 0.02
CA PRO A 105 -18.98 -25.75 -0.72
C PRO A 105 -19.62 -25.31 -2.04
N GLU A 106 -20.39 -26.17 -2.68
CA GLU A 106 -21.14 -25.90 -3.92
C GLU A 106 -22.23 -24.82 -3.75
N ARG A 107 -22.64 -24.53 -2.51
CA ARG A 107 -23.60 -23.45 -2.21
C ARG A 107 -22.93 -22.10 -1.98
N LEU A 108 -21.59 -22.03 -1.98
CA LEU A 108 -20.89 -20.76 -1.87
C LEU A 108 -21.10 -19.91 -3.12
N MET A 109 -21.36 -18.64 -2.90
CA MET A 109 -21.49 -17.65 -3.96
C MET A 109 -20.56 -16.49 -3.67
N THR A 110 -20.00 -15.86 -4.70
CA THR A 110 -19.29 -14.59 -4.53
C THR A 110 -20.27 -13.52 -4.06
N LEU A 111 -19.86 -12.67 -3.11
CA LEU A 111 -20.69 -11.54 -2.68
C LEU A 111 -20.99 -10.59 -3.84
N ASP A 112 -22.19 -10.01 -3.86
CA ASP A 112 -22.51 -8.86 -4.71
C ASP A 112 -21.76 -7.60 -4.23
N TRP A 113 -21.88 -6.48 -4.97
CA TRP A 113 -21.14 -5.27 -4.66
C TRP A 113 -21.57 -4.66 -3.31
N ASP A 114 -22.87 -4.55 -3.04
CA ASP A 114 -23.38 -3.95 -1.79
C ASP A 114 -22.92 -4.73 -0.56
N LYS A 115 -23.00 -6.07 -0.61
CA LYS A 115 -22.53 -6.93 0.48
C LYS A 115 -21.02 -6.91 0.63
N ARG A 116 -20.25 -6.77 -0.46
CA ARG A 116 -18.79 -6.57 -0.38
C ARG A 116 -18.46 -5.28 0.34
N GLN A 117 -19.14 -4.18 0.02
CA GLN A 117 -18.91 -2.90 0.70
C GLN A 117 -19.30 -2.96 2.18
N HIS A 118 -20.40 -3.62 2.49
CA HIS A 118 -20.79 -3.86 3.88
C HIS A 118 -19.76 -4.73 4.63
N TRP A 119 -19.27 -5.81 4.02
CA TRP A 119 -18.20 -6.65 4.59
C TRP A 119 -16.93 -5.85 4.85
N LYS A 120 -16.46 -5.07 3.88
CA LYS A 120 -15.27 -4.20 4.02
C LYS A 120 -15.44 -3.22 5.18
N ARG A 121 -16.63 -2.62 5.32
CA ARG A 121 -16.94 -1.74 6.43
C ARG A 121 -16.84 -2.44 7.78
N LEU A 122 -17.43 -3.63 7.93
CA LEU A 122 -17.36 -4.40 9.19
C LEU A 122 -15.91 -4.72 9.58
N MET A 123 -15.11 -5.11 8.60
CA MET A 123 -13.68 -5.39 8.79
C MET A 123 -12.90 -4.14 9.22
N PHE A 124 -13.18 -3.01 8.58
CA PHE A 124 -12.57 -1.72 8.88
C PHE A 124 -12.93 -1.19 10.26
N GLU A 125 -14.20 -1.24 10.63
CA GLU A 125 -14.67 -0.84 11.97
C GLU A 125 -14.10 -1.74 13.07
N ALA A 126 -13.75 -2.99 12.75
CA ALA A 126 -13.10 -3.93 13.66
C ALA A 126 -11.56 -3.80 13.72
N ASP A 127 -10.93 -2.88 12.96
CA ASP A 127 -9.46 -2.74 12.82
C ASP A 127 -8.78 -4.00 12.25
N MET A 128 -9.50 -4.73 11.39
CA MET A 128 -9.07 -6.03 10.86
C MET A 128 -8.98 -6.06 9.33
N ASP A 129 -7.99 -6.79 8.84
CA ASP A 129 -7.72 -6.98 7.43
C ASP A 129 -7.38 -8.45 7.15
N PHE A 130 -7.32 -8.83 5.88
CA PHE A 130 -7.03 -10.19 5.48
C PHE A 130 -5.73 -10.29 4.69
N SER A 131 -4.80 -11.11 5.17
CA SER A 131 -3.57 -11.41 4.46
C SER A 131 -3.75 -12.67 3.61
N VAL A 132 -3.90 -12.51 2.30
CA VAL A 132 -4.02 -13.64 1.34
C VAL A 132 -2.84 -14.61 1.47
N ARG A 133 -1.62 -14.08 1.52
CA ARG A 133 -0.41 -14.90 1.65
C ARG A 133 -0.38 -15.68 2.97
N ALA A 134 -0.81 -15.06 4.07
CA ALA A 134 -0.87 -15.74 5.36
C ALA A 134 -2.13 -16.61 5.53
N GLY A 135 -3.15 -16.42 4.69
CA GLY A 135 -4.45 -17.11 4.76
C GLY A 135 -5.24 -16.81 6.03
N ARG A 136 -5.01 -15.66 6.66
CA ARG A 136 -5.59 -15.32 7.97
C ARG A 136 -5.87 -13.84 8.13
N MET A 137 -6.71 -13.57 9.11
CA MET A 137 -7.00 -12.25 9.64
C MET A 137 -5.78 -11.64 10.31
N VAL A 138 -5.53 -10.36 10.07
CA VAL A 138 -4.44 -9.57 10.64
C VAL A 138 -4.98 -8.21 11.06
N THR A 139 -4.34 -7.55 12.00
CA THR A 139 -4.67 -6.15 12.33
C THR A 139 -4.30 -5.25 11.17
N MET A 140 -5.07 -4.18 10.97
CA MET A 140 -4.76 -3.19 9.94
C MET A 140 -3.39 -2.55 10.18
N TYR A 141 -2.73 -2.17 9.09
CA TYR A 141 -1.50 -1.43 9.18
C TYR A 141 -1.79 0.01 9.62
N THR A 142 -1.28 0.40 10.79
CA THR A 142 -1.34 1.79 11.24
C THR A 142 -0.12 2.56 10.71
N PRO A 143 -0.31 3.51 9.78
CA PRO A 143 0.80 4.25 9.21
C PRO A 143 1.38 5.27 10.21
N LYS A 144 2.70 5.46 10.13
CA LYS A 144 3.36 6.57 10.84
C LYS A 144 3.26 7.84 10.01
N LYS A 145 3.06 8.98 10.69
CA LYS A 145 3.09 10.29 10.04
C LYS A 145 4.40 10.47 9.26
N TYR A 146 4.29 11.02 8.04
CA TYR A 146 5.36 11.23 7.06
C TYR A 146 5.96 9.97 6.44
N PHE A 147 5.38 8.78 6.67
CA PHE A 147 5.81 7.57 6.00
C PHE A 147 5.03 7.36 4.68
N TYR A 148 5.65 6.58 3.79
CA TYR A 148 5.05 6.22 2.51
C TYR A 148 4.12 5.03 2.67
N VAL A 149 2.94 5.16 2.08
CA VAL A 149 1.91 4.14 2.09
C VAL A 149 1.32 3.99 0.71
N THR A 150 0.69 2.86 0.47
CA THR A 150 -0.11 2.60 -0.72
C THR A 150 -1.57 2.41 -0.36
N LEU A 151 -2.43 2.82 -1.29
CA LEU A 151 -3.86 2.57 -1.25
C LEU A 151 -4.21 1.74 -2.49
N GLU A 152 -4.63 0.50 -2.28
CA GLU A 152 -4.98 -0.39 -3.38
C GLU A 152 -6.23 0.12 -4.10
N ASN A 153 -6.22 -0.03 -5.43
CA ASN A 153 -7.36 0.35 -6.25
C ASN A 153 -8.34 -0.84 -6.33
N GLU A 154 -9.64 -0.59 -6.11
CA GLU A 154 -10.64 -1.66 -6.04
C GLU A 154 -10.75 -2.46 -7.35
N ASP A 155 -10.48 -1.81 -8.48
CA ASP A 155 -10.61 -2.40 -9.83
C ASP A 155 -9.34 -3.11 -10.32
N GLY A 156 -8.33 -3.31 -9.45
CA GLY A 156 -7.07 -3.93 -9.82
C GLY A 156 -6.18 -3.08 -10.73
N GLY A 157 -6.46 -1.77 -10.80
CA GLY A 157 -5.56 -0.78 -11.40
C GLY A 157 -4.31 -0.53 -10.55
N GLU A 158 -3.40 0.31 -11.04
CA GLU A 158 -2.21 0.69 -10.25
C GLU A 158 -2.63 1.28 -8.90
N SER A 159 -2.10 0.72 -7.81
CA SER A 159 -2.29 1.25 -6.47
C SER A 159 -1.78 2.69 -6.38
N GLY A 160 -2.51 3.54 -5.66
CA GLY A 160 -2.05 4.88 -5.33
C GLY A 160 -0.90 4.81 -4.31
N VAL A 161 0.04 5.76 -4.37
CA VAL A 161 1.14 5.90 -3.40
C VAL A 161 1.16 7.31 -2.85
N GLY A 162 1.31 7.46 -1.53
CA GLY A 162 1.40 8.77 -0.91
C GLY A 162 2.22 8.81 0.36
N MET A 163 2.58 10.02 0.76
CA MET A 163 3.21 10.29 2.06
C MET A 163 2.12 10.68 3.06
N TYR A 164 1.84 9.79 4.00
CA TYR A 164 0.73 9.90 4.94
C TYR A 164 0.93 11.03 5.95
N LEU A 165 -0.14 11.77 6.26
CA LEU A 165 -0.16 12.78 7.31
C LEU A 165 -1.02 12.36 8.50
N GLU A 166 -2.31 12.11 8.25
CA GLU A 166 -3.28 11.76 9.27
C GLU A 166 -4.54 11.11 8.70
N THR A 167 -5.37 10.59 9.59
CA THR A 167 -6.72 10.11 9.31
C THR A 167 -7.70 10.91 10.14
N ALA A 168 -8.73 11.46 9.52
CA ALA A 168 -9.83 12.14 10.19
C ALA A 168 -11.13 11.86 9.47
N ASN A 169 -12.23 11.62 10.20
CA ASN A 169 -13.57 11.43 9.63
C ASN A 169 -13.66 10.42 8.48
N CYS A 170 -12.97 9.27 8.60
CA CYS A 170 -12.87 8.26 7.53
C CYS A 170 -12.21 8.76 6.24
N GLN A 171 -11.35 9.77 6.33
CA GLN A 171 -10.55 10.26 5.22
C GLN A 171 -9.06 10.15 5.55
N TYR A 172 -8.25 9.82 4.56
CA TYR A 172 -6.81 9.84 4.63
C TYR A 172 -6.27 11.15 4.07
N HIS A 173 -5.34 11.75 4.78
CA HIS A 173 -4.63 12.95 4.37
C HIS A 173 -3.19 12.63 3.98
N PHE A 174 -2.77 13.15 2.83
CA PHE A 174 -1.44 12.96 2.27
C PHE A 174 -0.76 14.28 1.97
N LEU A 175 0.54 14.39 2.28
CA LEU A 175 1.36 15.52 1.84
C LEU A 175 1.52 15.54 0.32
N ALA A 176 1.64 14.35 -0.27
CA ALA A 176 1.62 14.12 -1.70
C ALA A 176 1.02 12.74 -1.94
N PHE A 177 0.15 12.63 -2.95
CA PHE A 177 -0.49 11.39 -3.34
C PHE A 177 -0.46 11.28 -4.87
N LEU A 178 0.01 10.16 -5.36
CA LEU A 178 0.07 9.81 -6.77
C LEU A 178 -0.92 8.68 -7.03
N SER A 179 -1.89 8.91 -7.91
CA SER A 179 -2.85 7.91 -8.36
C SER A 179 -2.73 7.76 -9.88
N GLY A 180 -2.21 6.62 -10.33
CA GLY A 180 -1.76 6.48 -11.72
C GLY A 180 -0.71 7.54 -12.06
N GLU A 181 -1.03 8.43 -13.00
CA GLU A 181 -0.16 9.55 -13.39
C GLU A 181 -0.51 10.88 -12.70
N GLU A 182 -1.64 10.94 -11.98
CA GLU A 182 -2.12 12.17 -11.38
C GLU A 182 -1.47 12.39 -10.00
N LEU A 183 -0.60 13.40 -9.91
CA LEU A 183 -0.01 13.86 -8.65
C LEU A 183 -0.86 14.95 -8.01
N LYS A 184 -1.26 14.72 -6.75
CA LYS A 184 -1.96 15.68 -5.90
C LYS A 184 -1.11 16.01 -4.68
N MET A 185 -0.92 17.30 -4.42
CA MET A 185 -0.23 17.80 -3.23
C MET A 185 -1.28 18.14 -2.17
N ASP A 186 -0.98 17.88 -0.90
CA ASP A 186 -1.87 18.20 0.23
C ASP A 186 -3.32 17.72 0.00
N TYR A 187 -3.49 16.40 -0.09
CA TYR A 187 -4.69 15.77 -0.64
C TYR A 187 -5.41 14.89 0.38
N TRP A 188 -6.74 15.10 0.48
CA TRP A 188 -7.65 14.26 1.25
C TRP A 188 -8.37 13.28 0.32
N ILE A 189 -8.48 12.02 0.74
CA ILE A 189 -9.24 10.99 0.04
C ILE A 189 -10.08 10.21 1.03
N ASP A 190 -11.32 9.89 0.66
CA ASP A 190 -12.16 9.00 1.44
C ASP A 190 -11.51 7.62 1.54
N CYS A 191 -11.46 7.05 2.75
CA CYS A 191 -10.85 5.73 2.94
C CYS A 191 -11.64 4.65 2.19
N ASN A 192 -12.95 4.84 2.00
CA ASN A 192 -13.87 3.85 1.43
C ASN A 192 -13.66 2.45 2.05
N TYR A 193 -13.42 2.41 3.36
CA TYR A 193 -13.09 1.19 4.12
C TYR A 193 -11.91 0.39 3.58
N THR A 194 -11.03 1.04 2.80
CA THR A 194 -9.85 0.43 2.21
C THR A 194 -8.64 0.72 3.10
N PRO A 195 -8.00 -0.32 3.67
CA PRO A 195 -6.85 -0.12 4.54
C PRO A 195 -5.63 0.35 3.75
N LEU A 196 -4.77 1.13 4.41
CA LEU A 196 -3.47 1.50 3.88
C LEU A 196 -2.49 0.34 3.98
N ARG A 197 -1.57 0.25 3.02
CA ARG A 197 -0.47 -0.70 3.00
C ARG A 197 0.86 0.02 3.09
N GLN A 198 1.91 -0.70 3.52
CA GLN A 198 3.26 -0.16 3.44
C GLN A 198 3.70 -0.05 1.97
N ALA A 199 4.21 1.11 1.57
CA ALA A 199 4.72 1.31 0.22
C ALA A 199 6.03 0.51 -0.01
N THR A 200 6.20 -0.02 -1.22
CA THR A 200 7.46 -0.64 -1.63
C THR A 200 8.48 0.41 -2.07
N GLU A 201 9.76 0.04 -2.22
CA GLU A 201 10.79 0.93 -2.78
C GLU A 201 10.44 1.41 -4.20
N ALA A 202 9.78 0.56 -4.99
CA ALA A 202 9.33 0.92 -6.33
C ALA A 202 8.23 2.00 -6.29
N ASP A 203 7.26 1.87 -5.36
CA ASP A 203 6.21 2.86 -5.15
C ASP A 203 6.78 4.20 -4.71
N ILE A 204 7.70 4.18 -3.74
CA ILE A 204 8.38 5.37 -3.22
C ILE A 204 9.14 6.08 -4.35
N LYS A 205 9.88 5.33 -5.16
CA LYS A 205 10.60 5.88 -6.32
C LYS A 205 9.65 6.48 -7.35
N ARG A 206 8.50 5.86 -7.58
CA ARG A 206 7.47 6.35 -8.52
C ARG A 206 6.90 7.70 -8.05
N LEU A 207 6.53 7.80 -6.76
CA LEU A 207 6.10 9.06 -6.15
C LEU A 207 7.17 10.15 -6.28
N HIS A 208 8.42 9.86 -5.91
CA HIS A 208 9.51 10.84 -5.99
C HIS A 208 9.80 11.30 -7.43
N THR A 209 9.70 10.39 -8.40
CA THR A 209 9.84 10.73 -9.81
C THR A 209 8.73 11.69 -10.24
N ALA A 210 7.48 11.39 -9.89
CA ALA A 210 6.34 12.25 -10.20
C ALA A 210 6.46 13.64 -9.54
N THR A 211 6.81 13.69 -8.25
CA THR A 211 7.01 14.96 -7.54
C THR A 211 8.14 15.77 -8.14
N SER A 212 9.27 15.12 -8.48
CA SER A 212 10.41 15.79 -9.10
C SER A 212 10.08 16.34 -10.48
N ASN A 213 9.36 15.57 -11.31
CA ASN A 213 8.91 16.00 -12.64
C ASN A 213 7.96 17.21 -12.56
N ALA A 214 7.11 17.24 -11.52
CA ALA A 214 6.25 18.37 -11.21
C ALA A 214 7.00 19.54 -10.53
N GLY A 215 8.31 19.42 -10.32
CA GLY A 215 9.15 20.45 -9.72
C GLY A 215 8.98 20.58 -8.21
N TRP A 216 8.72 19.49 -7.51
CA TRP A 216 8.66 19.41 -6.05
C TRP A 216 9.77 18.50 -5.49
N SER A 217 10.33 18.89 -4.35
CA SER A 217 11.25 18.07 -3.56
C SER A 217 10.77 18.01 -2.12
N TYR A 218 10.84 16.83 -1.50
CA TYR A 218 10.50 16.68 -0.10
C TYR A 218 11.63 17.22 0.78
N ASN A 219 11.31 18.16 1.68
CA ASN A 219 12.22 18.66 2.68
C ASN A 219 11.94 17.93 4.01
N GLU A 220 12.85 17.01 4.38
CA GLU A 220 12.71 16.21 5.60
C GLU A 220 12.69 17.05 6.87
N ARG A 221 13.42 18.17 6.90
CA ARG A 221 13.51 19.04 8.09
C ARG A 221 12.18 19.70 8.43
N PHE A 222 11.44 20.11 7.41
CA PHE A 222 10.16 20.80 7.58
C PHE A 222 8.94 19.92 7.33
N HIS A 223 9.17 18.64 6.98
CA HIS A 223 8.12 17.69 6.59
C HIS A 223 7.15 18.27 5.56
N LYS A 224 7.69 18.92 4.52
CA LYS A 224 6.91 19.57 3.47
C LYS A 224 7.54 19.33 2.11
N PHE A 225 6.70 19.20 1.10
CA PHE A 225 7.15 19.33 -0.27
C PHE A 225 7.30 20.82 -0.60
N VAL A 226 8.48 21.18 -1.08
CA VAL A 226 8.82 22.53 -1.53
C VAL A 226 9.07 22.49 -3.02
N LYS A 227 8.78 23.59 -3.74
CA LYS A 227 9.10 23.63 -5.17
C LYS A 227 10.61 23.56 -5.35
N THR A 228 11.07 22.56 -6.08
CA THR A 228 12.46 22.40 -6.45
C THR A 228 12.91 23.65 -7.17
N THR A 229 13.95 24.29 -6.64
CA THR A 229 14.66 25.36 -7.32
C THR A 229 15.17 24.81 -8.65
N LYS A 230 14.59 25.20 -9.78
CA LYS A 230 15.22 24.95 -11.08
C LYS A 230 16.58 25.64 -11.04
N ARG A 231 17.68 24.89 -11.21
CA ARG A 231 18.99 25.50 -11.50
C ARG A 231 18.79 26.41 -12.70
N GLY A 232 18.96 27.71 -12.51
CA GLY A 232 18.54 28.66 -13.52
C GLY A 232 18.95 30.07 -13.18
N LYS A 233 19.75 30.64 -14.09
CA LYS A 233 20.06 32.06 -14.13
C LYS A 233 18.76 32.88 -13.95
N ASN A 234 18.82 33.90 -13.10
CA ASN A 234 17.79 34.86 -12.69
C ASN A 234 16.79 34.45 -11.58
N ASN A 235 16.92 33.32 -10.91
CA ASN A 235 16.12 33.07 -9.70
C ASN A 235 16.45 34.08 -8.59
N VAL A 236 15.42 34.68 -7.98
CA VAL A 236 15.57 35.47 -6.76
C VAL A 236 15.41 34.53 -5.57
N TYR A 237 16.39 34.49 -4.68
CA TYR A 237 16.39 33.62 -3.51
C TYR A 237 16.97 34.35 -2.30
N TRP A 238 16.68 33.83 -1.12
CA TRP A 238 17.18 34.27 0.16
C TRP A 238 18.21 33.28 0.68
N TYR A 239 19.20 33.76 1.42
CA TYR A 239 20.15 32.92 2.13
C TYR A 239 20.49 33.57 3.46
N LEU A 240 20.89 32.76 4.44
CA LEU A 240 21.44 33.25 5.69
C LEU A 240 22.91 33.60 5.48
N ASN A 241 23.27 34.87 5.70
CA ASN A 241 24.68 35.29 5.70
C ASN A 241 25.38 34.94 7.02
N ASP A 242 26.68 35.21 7.09
CA ASP A 242 27.51 34.93 8.27
C ASP A 242 27.10 35.74 9.51
N ARG A 243 26.28 36.79 9.32
CA ARG A 243 25.70 37.63 10.38
C ARG A 243 24.32 37.15 10.85
N PHE A 244 23.83 36.01 10.36
CA PHE A 244 22.49 35.46 10.65
C PHE A 244 21.36 36.37 10.20
N GLU A 245 21.55 37.04 9.06
CA GLU A 245 20.54 37.84 8.40
C GLU A 245 20.09 37.14 7.11
N LEU A 246 18.79 37.19 6.82
CA LEU A 246 18.25 36.80 5.53
C LEU A 246 18.57 37.86 4.50
N VAL A 247 19.39 37.48 3.52
CA VAL A 247 19.81 38.35 2.43
C VAL A 247 19.25 37.80 1.13
N MET A 248 18.62 38.67 0.35
CA MET A 248 18.17 38.35 -1.00
C MET A 248 19.35 38.41 -1.97
N ASP A 249 19.39 37.47 -2.90
CA ASP A 249 20.38 37.40 -3.97
C ASP A 249 19.71 36.90 -5.26
N ARG A 250 20.35 37.10 -6.40
CA ARG A 250 19.87 36.63 -7.69
C ARG A 250 20.89 35.64 -8.27
N ASP A 251 20.42 34.44 -8.58
CA ASP A 251 21.24 33.37 -9.12
C ASP A 251 21.72 33.72 -10.53
N ASP A 252 23.02 33.91 -10.74
CA ASP A 252 23.61 34.15 -12.06
C ASP A 252 24.25 32.88 -12.66
N GLY A 253 24.07 31.72 -12.01
CA GLY A 253 24.66 30.45 -12.39
C GLY A 253 26.10 30.23 -11.90
N THR A 254 26.64 31.12 -11.06
CA THR A 254 27.97 30.94 -10.48
C THR A 254 28.01 29.81 -9.43
N ARG A 255 29.23 29.28 -9.19
CA ARG A 255 29.50 28.21 -8.22
C ARG A 255 28.99 28.55 -6.81
N LYS A 256 29.04 29.81 -6.41
CA LYS A 256 28.55 30.32 -5.11
C LYS A 256 27.07 29.97 -4.87
N HIS A 257 26.22 30.12 -5.89
CA HIS A 257 24.80 29.76 -5.80
C HIS A 257 24.60 28.25 -5.67
N THR A 258 25.42 27.48 -6.39
CA THR A 258 25.42 26.02 -6.31
C THR A 258 25.85 25.54 -4.92
N ASP A 259 26.89 26.14 -4.35
CA ASP A 259 27.38 25.80 -3.01
C ASP A 259 26.33 26.11 -1.93
N ARG A 260 25.62 27.25 -2.06
CA ARG A 260 24.49 27.60 -1.17
C ARG A 260 23.32 26.64 -1.29
N LEU A 261 22.96 26.26 -2.52
CA LEU A 261 21.91 25.27 -2.77
C LEU A 261 22.25 23.92 -2.15
N ASN A 262 23.46 23.43 -2.39
CA ASN A 262 23.94 22.15 -1.84
C ASN A 262 24.05 22.16 -0.31
N ALA A 263 24.31 23.32 0.28
CA ALA A 263 24.33 23.51 1.73
C ALA A 263 22.94 23.69 2.36
N GLY A 264 21.86 23.65 1.57
CA GLY A 264 20.50 23.93 2.06
C GLY A 264 20.27 25.38 2.49
N ASN A 265 21.13 26.30 2.04
CA ASN A 265 21.08 27.74 2.33
C ASN A 265 20.64 28.54 1.09
N TYR A 266 19.66 28.02 0.35
CA TYR A 266 19.07 28.64 -0.84
C TYR A 266 17.55 28.55 -0.71
N ILE A 267 16.92 29.66 -0.33
CA ILE A 267 15.56 29.71 0.19
C ILE A 267 14.70 30.56 -0.74
N LEU A 268 13.67 30.00 -1.37
CA LEU A 268 12.84 30.75 -2.32
C LEU A 268 11.74 31.57 -1.65
N ASP A 269 11.31 31.17 -0.46
CA ASP A 269 10.26 31.84 0.31
C ASP A 269 10.87 32.58 1.51
N TYR A 270 10.59 33.87 1.62
CA TYR A 270 11.07 34.68 2.75
C TYR A 270 10.59 34.15 4.11
N THR A 271 9.36 33.64 4.17
CA THR A 271 8.74 33.05 5.37
C THR A 271 9.46 31.77 5.80
N GLU A 272 9.81 30.91 4.84
CA GLU A 272 10.65 29.74 5.08
C GLU A 272 12.02 30.17 5.62
N GLY A 273 12.56 31.25 5.08
CA GLY A 273 13.79 31.88 5.56
C GLY A 273 13.72 32.26 7.03
N LEU A 274 12.64 32.94 7.44
CA LEU A 274 12.43 33.36 8.82
C LEU A 274 12.34 32.16 9.78
N LEU A 275 11.66 31.09 9.36
CA LEU A 275 11.55 29.85 10.14
C LEU A 275 12.93 29.18 10.29
N PHE A 276 13.68 29.07 9.19
CA PHE A 276 15.05 28.54 9.21
C PHE A 276 15.96 29.36 10.12
N MET A 277 15.88 30.69 10.07
CA MET A 277 16.64 31.58 10.95
C MET A 277 16.31 31.35 12.43
N LYS A 278 15.01 31.19 12.76
CA LYS A 278 14.55 30.92 14.13
C LYS A 278 15.15 29.61 14.66
N GLU A 279 15.16 28.56 13.85
CA GLU A 279 15.68 27.25 14.24
C GLU A 279 17.20 27.28 14.47
N VAL A 280 17.94 27.97 13.59
CA VAL A 280 19.38 28.13 13.73
C VAL A 280 19.74 28.94 14.99
N ARG A 281 18.93 29.94 15.36
CA ARG A 281 19.09 30.68 16.63
C ARG A 281 18.86 29.79 17.85
N GLN A 282 17.82 28.94 17.80
CA GLN A 282 17.55 27.95 18.86
C GLN A 282 18.71 26.95 19.02
N MET A 283 19.24 26.40 17.93
CA MET A 283 20.40 25.48 17.98
C MET A 283 21.66 26.12 18.56
N ARG A 284 21.81 27.43 18.41
CA ARG A 284 22.95 28.20 18.93
C ARG A 284 22.77 28.70 20.36
N GLY A 285 21.68 28.35 21.04
CA GLY A 285 21.42 28.76 22.42
C GLY A 285 21.17 30.26 22.58
N LYS A 286 20.82 30.97 21.51
CA LYS A 286 20.43 32.38 21.54
C LYS A 286 18.91 32.46 21.32
N ALA A 287 18.17 32.19 22.38
CA ALA A 287 16.74 32.50 22.44
C ALA A 287 16.55 34.02 22.53
#